data_AF-A0A3D4QXG0-F1
#
_entry.id   AF-A0A3D4QXG0-F1
#
_cell.length_a   1.000
_cell.length_b   1.000
_cell.length_c   1.000
_cell.angle_alpha   90.00
_cell.angle_beta   90.00
_cell.angle_gamma   90.00
#
_symmetry.space_group_name_H-M   'P 1'
#
loop_
_entity.id
_entity.type
_entity.pdbx_description
1 polymer ?
#
loop_
_entity_poly.entity_id
_entity_poly.type
_entity_poly.pdbx_seq_one_letter_code
_entity_poly.pdbx_strand_id
1 'polypeptide(L)'
;MEIYKCKKTVKPIVIDGNLNKHEWEQAQKVSLVGTVIGEIPKQKSWAKLLWDEENLYAAFYCEDDYINAKMTNYNDPIYDEEVVEIFLDDDSDQKTYIEIELSPLNTLLHYFIYNNLDGKIITFAKVKKTTKCAIYDNREENYWTAEMAVPMSEFVTAPNNPPQPGDKWRMNLYRIDRPEDGSDEHSAWQPTGEIQFHKPEKFGTLEFT
;
A
#
# COMPACT_ATOMS: atom_id res chain seq x y z
N MET A 1 13.82 -8.32 -9.56
CA MET A 1 13.34 -7.24 -8.69
C MET A 1 12.72 -6.21 -9.60
N GLU A 2 11.43 -5.92 -9.41
CA GLU A 2 10.70 -4.97 -10.24
C GLU A 2 11.02 -3.52 -9.82
N ILE A 3 10.86 -2.59 -10.75
CA ILE A 3 11.05 -1.15 -10.51
C ILE A 3 9.74 -0.44 -10.85
N TYR A 4 9.19 0.28 -9.88
CA TYR A 4 8.08 1.21 -10.08
C TYR A 4 8.64 2.63 -10.22
N LYS A 5 8.36 3.29 -11.35
CA LYS A 5 8.75 4.68 -11.57
C LYS A 5 7.68 5.63 -11.05
N CYS A 6 7.92 6.22 -9.89
CA CYS A 6 7.01 7.13 -9.22
C CYS A 6 7.19 8.54 -9.78
N LYS A 7 6.27 8.96 -10.63
CA LYS A 7 6.30 10.31 -11.21
C LYS A 7 5.88 11.35 -10.20
N LYS A 8 6.56 12.48 -10.24
CA LYS A 8 6.15 13.67 -9.51
C LYS A 8 4.86 14.26 -10.12
N THR A 9 3.87 14.56 -9.28
CA THR A 9 2.70 15.34 -9.67
C THR A 9 2.97 16.84 -9.52
N VAL A 10 2.38 17.66 -10.38
CA VAL A 10 2.52 19.13 -10.34
C VAL A 10 1.53 19.77 -9.37
N LYS A 11 0.44 19.07 -9.05
CA LYS A 11 -0.61 19.53 -8.15
C LYS A 11 -0.88 18.48 -7.07
N PRO A 12 -1.19 18.90 -5.84
CA PRO A 12 -1.66 17.98 -4.81
C PRO A 12 -2.90 17.23 -5.26
N ILE A 13 -2.97 15.94 -4.94
CA ILE A 13 -4.12 15.09 -5.27
C ILE A 13 -5.16 15.23 -4.16
N VAL A 14 -6.40 15.50 -4.54
CA VAL A 14 -7.53 15.47 -3.61
C VAL A 14 -7.83 14.02 -3.24
N ILE A 15 -7.81 13.69 -1.95
CA ILE A 15 -8.07 12.34 -1.44
C ILE A 15 -9.55 12.22 -1.12
N ASP A 16 -10.30 11.61 -2.03
CA ASP A 16 -11.76 11.41 -1.94
C ASP A 16 -12.20 9.99 -2.34
N GLY A 17 -11.25 9.11 -2.65
CA GLY A 17 -11.46 7.72 -3.05
C GLY A 17 -11.68 7.55 -4.55
N ASN A 18 -12.01 8.61 -5.29
CA ASN A 18 -12.30 8.52 -6.72
C ASN A 18 -11.02 8.52 -7.56
N LEU A 19 -10.72 7.43 -8.27
CA LEU A 19 -9.50 7.34 -9.08
C LEU A 19 -9.59 8.02 -10.45
N ASN A 20 -10.76 8.53 -10.85
CA ASN A 20 -10.95 9.23 -12.11
C ASN A 20 -10.46 10.69 -12.02
N LYS A 21 -9.15 10.85 -11.88
CA LYS A 21 -8.44 12.13 -11.81
C LYS A 21 -7.33 12.19 -12.84
N HIS A 22 -7.12 13.37 -13.42
CA HIS A 22 -6.10 13.57 -14.44
C HIS A 22 -4.68 13.25 -13.93
N GLU A 23 -4.41 13.53 -12.66
CA GLU A 23 -3.13 13.22 -12.02
C GLU A 23 -2.82 11.72 -12.11
N TRP A 24 -3.80 10.83 -11.90
CA TRP A 24 -3.61 9.39 -11.94
C TRP A 24 -3.41 8.83 -13.36
N GLU A 25 -3.74 9.57 -14.42
CA GLU A 25 -3.52 9.14 -15.81
C GLU A 25 -2.03 9.01 -16.15
N GLN A 26 -1.18 9.82 -15.51
CA GLN A 26 0.27 9.80 -15.77
C GLN A 26 1.00 8.68 -15.01
N ALA A 27 0.37 8.12 -13.98
CA ALA A 27 0.97 7.13 -13.09
C ALA A 27 1.05 5.75 -13.77
N GLN A 28 2.15 5.03 -13.51
CA GLN A 28 2.28 3.64 -13.91
C GLN A 28 1.24 2.80 -13.16
N LYS A 29 0.43 2.01 -13.88
CA LYS A 29 -0.44 1.01 -13.26
C LYS A 29 0.34 -0.28 -13.08
N VAL A 30 0.30 -0.86 -11.88
CA VAL A 30 0.82 -2.22 -11.60
C VAL A 30 -0.31 -3.11 -11.10
N SER A 31 -0.38 -4.33 -11.62
CA SER A 31 -1.32 -5.34 -11.12
C SER A 31 -0.75 -6.03 -9.89
N LEU A 32 -1.61 -6.42 -8.95
CA LEU A 32 -1.25 -7.33 -7.87
C LEU A 32 -1.49 -8.77 -8.33
N VAL A 33 -0.57 -9.66 -7.97
CA VAL A 33 -0.58 -11.08 -8.31
C VAL A 33 -0.47 -11.92 -7.04
N GLY A 34 -0.88 -13.19 -7.07
CA GLY A 34 -0.81 -14.07 -5.91
C GLY A 34 0.60 -14.12 -5.31
N THR A 35 0.69 -13.95 -3.99
CA THR A 35 1.96 -13.71 -3.29
C THR A 35 2.92 -14.91 -3.33
N VAL A 36 2.39 -16.13 -3.54
CA VAL A 36 3.17 -17.37 -3.48
C VAL A 36 3.82 -17.67 -4.83
N ILE A 37 3.04 -17.72 -5.91
CA ILE A 37 3.54 -18.14 -7.23
C ILE A 37 3.31 -17.12 -8.35
N GLY A 38 2.69 -15.96 -8.07
CA GLY A 38 2.46 -14.89 -9.05
C GLY A 38 1.30 -15.17 -10.00
N GLU A 39 0.34 -15.99 -9.58
CA GLU A 39 -0.90 -16.26 -10.30
C GLU A 39 -1.81 -15.02 -10.38
N ILE A 40 -2.75 -15.01 -11.32
CA ILE A 40 -3.75 -13.94 -11.39
C ILE A 40 -4.82 -14.24 -10.34
N PRO A 41 -5.06 -13.35 -9.36
CA PRO A 41 -6.11 -13.54 -8.36
C PRO A 41 -7.50 -13.47 -9.01
N LYS A 42 -8.48 -14.09 -8.37
CA LYS A 42 -9.90 -14.00 -8.74
C LYS A 42 -10.37 -12.55 -8.61
N GLN A 43 -10.11 -11.93 -7.45
CA GLN A 43 -10.37 -10.53 -7.17
C GLN A 43 -9.20 -9.66 -7.66
N LYS A 44 -9.23 -9.28 -8.93
CA LYS A 44 -8.12 -8.54 -9.55
C LYS A 44 -8.00 -7.17 -8.94
N SER A 45 -6.81 -6.88 -8.46
CA SER A 45 -6.47 -5.58 -7.89
C SER A 45 -5.29 -4.95 -8.62
N TRP A 46 -5.26 -3.62 -8.67
CA TRP A 46 -4.13 -2.87 -9.19
C TRP A 46 -3.86 -1.63 -8.37
N ALA A 47 -2.63 -1.15 -8.42
CA ALA A 47 -2.19 0.03 -7.70
C ALA A 47 -1.49 1.06 -8.61
N LYS A 48 -1.48 2.30 -8.15
CA LYS A 48 -0.75 3.44 -8.73
C LYS A 48 -0.15 4.27 -7.61
N LEU A 49 1.03 4.81 -7.84
CA LEU A 49 1.72 5.76 -6.97
C LEU A 49 2.20 6.99 -7.74
N LEU A 50 2.14 8.11 -7.05
CA LEU A 50 2.67 9.43 -7.44
C LEU A 50 3.25 10.10 -6.22
N TRP A 51 4.01 11.19 -6.39
CA TRP A 51 4.54 11.94 -5.26
C TRP A 51 4.59 13.44 -5.54
N ASP A 52 4.62 14.25 -4.49
CA ASP A 52 5.04 15.65 -4.54
C ASP A 52 5.95 15.97 -3.34
N GLU A 53 6.30 17.23 -3.16
CA GLU A 53 7.16 17.69 -2.06
C GLU A 53 6.57 17.43 -0.67
N GLU A 54 5.26 17.23 -0.55
CA GLU A 54 4.57 17.07 0.73
C GLU A 54 4.11 15.64 0.99
N ASN A 55 3.78 14.85 -0.04
CA ASN A 55 3.16 13.54 0.13
C ASN A 55 3.63 12.51 -0.91
N LEU A 56 3.74 11.27 -0.47
CA LEU A 56 3.62 10.10 -1.33
C LEU A 56 2.14 9.74 -1.44
N TYR A 57 1.64 9.62 -2.67
CA TYR A 57 0.27 9.24 -2.98
C TYR A 57 0.20 7.80 -3.43
N ALA A 58 -0.81 7.08 -2.95
CA ALA A 58 -1.10 5.73 -3.41
C ALA A 58 -2.60 5.58 -3.71
N ALA A 59 -2.89 4.86 -4.77
CA ALA A 59 -4.24 4.50 -5.20
C ALA A 59 -4.31 3.00 -5.41
N PHE A 60 -5.40 2.41 -4.93
CA PHE A 60 -5.73 1.00 -5.14
C PHE A 60 -7.12 0.89 -5.74
N TYR A 61 -7.27 -0.03 -6.68
CA TYR A 61 -8.55 -0.50 -7.17
C TYR A 61 -8.64 -1.99 -6.91
N CYS A 62 -9.76 -2.40 -6.33
CA CYS A 62 -10.03 -3.78 -5.93
C CYS A 62 -11.35 -4.21 -6.56
N GLU A 63 -11.30 -5.12 -7.54
CA GLU A 63 -12.49 -5.94 -7.87
C GLU A 63 -12.80 -6.79 -6.64
N ASP A 64 -14.07 -6.84 -6.25
CA ASP A 64 -14.50 -7.56 -5.06
C ASP A 64 -16.01 -7.85 -5.12
N ASP A 65 -16.37 -9.14 -5.16
CA ASP A 65 -17.76 -9.62 -5.17
C ASP A 65 -18.36 -9.76 -3.75
N TYR A 66 -17.57 -9.53 -2.70
CA TYR A 66 -17.96 -9.60 -1.29
C TYR A 66 -17.18 -8.62 -0.40
N ILE A 67 -17.42 -7.32 -0.59
CA ILE A 67 -16.78 -6.26 0.21
C ILE A 67 -17.24 -6.33 1.68
N ASN A 68 -16.37 -6.74 2.58
CA ASN A 68 -16.68 -6.98 3.99
C ASN A 68 -15.54 -6.59 4.95
N ALA A 69 -15.86 -5.68 5.86
CA ALA A 69 -15.00 -5.29 6.99
C ALA A 69 -15.88 -4.87 8.17
N LYS A 70 -15.33 -4.91 9.39
CA LYS A 70 -16.04 -4.58 10.64
C LYS A 70 -15.25 -3.64 11.54
N MET A 71 -13.93 -3.73 11.50
CA MET A 71 -13.05 -2.88 12.28
C MET A 71 -13.09 -1.44 11.76
N THR A 72 -13.15 -0.47 12.69
CA THR A 72 -13.40 0.95 12.36
C THR A 72 -12.48 1.93 13.09
N ASN A 73 -11.75 1.48 14.11
CA ASN A 73 -10.87 2.36 14.87
C ASN A 73 -9.48 2.41 14.23
N TYR A 74 -8.84 3.57 14.37
CA TYR A 74 -7.46 3.75 13.93
C TYR A 74 -6.52 2.75 14.61
N ASN A 75 -5.71 2.05 13.81
CA ASN A 75 -4.85 0.94 14.24
C ASN A 75 -5.58 -0.29 14.82
N ASP A 76 -6.86 -0.50 14.48
CA ASP A 76 -7.42 -1.85 14.61
C ASP A 76 -6.60 -2.83 13.72
N PRO A 77 -6.47 -4.11 14.11
CA PRO A 77 -5.69 -5.12 13.39
C PRO A 77 -6.39 -5.60 12.09
N ILE A 78 -6.55 -4.68 11.14
CA ILE A 78 -7.34 -4.86 9.92
C ILE A 78 -6.75 -5.86 8.92
N TYR A 79 -5.50 -6.30 9.11
CA TYR A 79 -4.89 -7.44 8.40
C TYR A 79 -5.63 -8.78 8.60
N ASP A 80 -6.45 -8.90 9.65
CA ASP A 80 -7.36 -10.04 9.86
C ASP A 80 -8.64 -9.94 9.01
N GLU A 81 -8.86 -8.81 8.34
CA GLU A 81 -10.02 -8.54 7.48
C GLU A 81 -9.57 -8.33 6.02
N GLU A 82 -10.40 -7.63 5.27
CA GLU A 82 -10.15 -7.21 3.91
C GLU A 82 -9.38 -5.87 3.91
N VAL A 83 -8.23 -5.83 3.22
CA VAL A 83 -7.33 -4.67 3.31
C VAL A 83 -6.41 -4.51 2.10
N VAL A 84 -6.00 -3.27 1.82
CA VAL A 84 -4.83 -2.97 0.97
C VAL A 84 -3.70 -2.42 1.81
N GLU A 85 -2.46 -2.72 1.44
CA GLU A 85 -1.29 -2.41 2.26
C GLU A 85 -0.15 -1.81 1.43
N ILE A 86 0.62 -0.93 2.06
CA ILE A 86 1.84 -0.34 1.52
C ILE A 86 2.95 -0.54 2.54
N PHE A 87 4.01 -1.24 2.14
CA PHE A 87 5.21 -1.41 2.95
C PHE A 87 6.34 -0.65 2.29
N LEU A 88 7.02 0.24 3.03
CA LEU A 88 8.02 1.16 2.49
C LEU A 88 9.25 1.25 3.40
N ASP A 89 10.40 0.88 2.85
CA ASP A 89 11.73 1.01 3.45
C ASP A 89 12.46 2.16 2.74
N ASP A 90 12.53 3.30 3.41
CA ASP A 90 12.93 4.60 2.88
C ASP A 90 14.45 4.86 2.88
N ASP A 91 15.24 4.02 3.55
CA ASP A 91 16.71 4.04 3.49
C ASP A 91 17.33 2.75 2.92
N SER A 92 16.49 1.79 2.54
CA SER A 92 16.86 0.50 1.94
C SER A 92 17.70 -0.42 2.86
N ASP A 93 17.55 -0.28 4.18
CA ASP A 93 18.30 -1.09 5.15
C ASP A 93 17.77 -2.54 5.31
N GLN A 94 16.59 -2.82 4.76
CA GLN A 94 15.85 -4.09 4.82
C GLN A 94 15.52 -4.55 6.25
N LYS A 95 15.49 -3.66 7.22
CA LYS A 95 15.18 -3.97 8.62
C LYS A 95 14.09 -3.06 9.14
N THR A 96 14.13 -1.78 8.78
CA THR A 96 13.12 -0.81 9.15
C THR A 96 12.26 -0.43 7.96
N TYR A 97 10.97 -0.30 8.19
CA TYR A 97 10.02 0.14 7.19
C TYR A 97 8.74 0.61 7.86
N ILE A 98 7.96 1.41 7.15
CA ILE A 98 6.58 1.68 7.54
C ILE A 98 5.64 0.69 6.88
N GLU A 99 4.56 0.39 7.59
CA GLU A 99 3.43 -0.42 7.17
C GLU A 99 2.18 0.45 7.30
N ILE A 100 1.49 0.66 6.18
CA ILE A 100 0.24 1.40 6.14
C ILE A 100 -0.81 0.53 5.48
N GLU A 101 -1.91 0.31 6.19
CA GLU A 101 -3.02 -0.50 5.70
C GLU A 101 -4.32 0.31 5.69
N LEU A 102 -5.18 0.02 4.73
CA LEU A 102 -6.47 0.69 4.57
C LEU A 102 -7.57 -0.30 4.17
N SER A 103 -8.58 -0.43 5.03
CA SER A 103 -9.75 -1.28 4.78
C SER A 103 -10.81 -0.56 3.90
N PRO A 104 -11.79 -1.30 3.34
CA PRO A 104 -12.95 -0.73 2.67
C PRO A 104 -13.82 0.19 3.55
N LEU A 105 -13.74 0.08 4.88
CA LEU A 105 -14.45 0.99 5.80
C LEU A 105 -13.67 2.28 6.09
N ASN A 106 -12.59 2.56 5.35
CA ASN A 106 -11.68 3.69 5.56
C ASN A 106 -10.96 3.66 6.93
N THR A 107 -10.90 2.49 7.55
CA THR A 107 -10.08 2.19 8.74
C THR A 107 -8.63 2.12 8.34
N LEU A 108 -7.79 2.92 9.00
CA LEU A 108 -6.38 3.05 8.70
C LEU A 108 -5.56 2.40 9.83
N LEU A 109 -4.55 1.62 9.47
CA LEU A 109 -3.46 1.21 10.36
C LEU A 109 -2.17 1.84 9.84
N HIS A 110 -1.32 2.32 10.76
CA HIS A 110 -0.01 2.87 10.41
C HIS A 110 1.02 2.51 11.47
N TYR A 111 1.91 1.59 11.12
CA TYR A 111 2.99 1.10 11.97
C TYR A 111 4.36 1.49 11.42
N PHE A 112 5.31 1.69 12.34
CA PHE A 112 6.74 1.56 12.05
C PHE A 112 7.20 0.19 12.49
N ILE A 113 7.94 -0.50 11.63
CA ILE A 113 8.35 -1.89 11.81
C ILE A 113 9.85 -1.97 11.93
N TYR A 114 10.33 -2.75 12.91
CA TYR A 114 11.69 -3.24 12.97
C TYR A 114 11.70 -4.76 12.86
N ASN A 115 12.25 -5.27 11.77
CA ASN A 115 12.48 -6.69 11.52
C ASN A 115 13.97 -6.99 11.70
N ASN A 116 14.31 -7.86 12.68
CA ASN A 116 15.70 -8.24 12.92
C ASN A 116 16.23 -9.28 11.92
N LEU A 117 15.39 -9.78 11.01
CA LEU A 117 15.65 -10.83 10.02
C LEU A 117 15.92 -12.23 10.58
N ASP A 118 15.80 -12.41 11.90
CA ASP A 118 15.91 -13.69 12.60
C ASP A 118 14.55 -14.13 13.19
N GLY A 119 13.45 -13.68 12.57
CA GLY A 119 12.08 -14.04 12.96
C GLY A 119 11.48 -13.20 14.09
N LYS A 120 12.15 -12.13 14.54
CA LYS A 120 11.58 -11.18 15.50
C LYS A 120 11.24 -9.87 14.81
N ILE A 121 9.96 -9.52 14.89
CA ILE A 121 9.42 -8.24 14.43
C ILE A 121 8.94 -7.46 15.65
N ILE A 122 9.27 -6.17 15.69
CA ILE A 122 8.75 -5.21 16.66
C ILE A 122 7.95 -4.17 15.90
N THR A 123 6.71 -3.96 16.32
CA THR A 123 5.79 -2.99 15.70
C THR A 123 5.57 -1.81 16.64
N PHE A 124 5.57 -0.61 16.07
CA PHE A 124 5.31 0.62 16.79
C PHE A 124 4.12 1.32 16.15
N ALA A 125 2.97 1.26 16.83
CA ALA A 125 1.76 1.91 16.37
C ALA A 125 1.89 3.44 16.41
N LYS A 126 1.62 4.09 15.28
CA LYS A 126 1.57 5.54 15.22
C LYS A 126 0.37 6.05 16.04
N VAL A 127 0.61 6.92 17.00
CA VAL A 127 -0.46 7.45 17.87
C VAL A 127 -1.31 8.52 17.16
N LYS A 128 -0.68 9.36 16.34
CA LYS A 128 -1.37 10.46 15.63
C LYS A 128 -1.57 10.09 14.17
N LYS A 129 -2.82 9.99 13.74
CA LYS A 129 -3.18 9.87 12.31
C LYS A 129 -2.77 11.13 11.55
N THR A 130 -1.82 10.98 10.64
CA THR A 130 -1.29 12.05 9.75
C THR A 130 -1.60 11.77 8.29
N THR A 131 -1.62 10.50 7.89
CA THR A 131 -2.05 10.04 6.56
C THR A 131 -3.51 10.39 6.31
N LYS A 132 -3.77 11.07 5.19
CA LYS A 132 -5.12 11.28 4.67
C LYS A 132 -5.50 10.06 3.84
N CYS A 133 -6.73 9.57 4.02
CA CYS A 133 -7.23 8.42 3.28
C CYS A 133 -8.72 8.57 2.97
N ALA A 134 -9.15 7.99 1.86
CA ALA A 134 -10.55 7.94 1.47
C ALA A 134 -10.83 6.66 0.67
N ILE A 135 -12.07 6.19 0.80
CA ILE A 135 -12.60 5.05 0.06
C ILE A 135 -13.74 5.52 -0.83
N TYR A 136 -13.78 5.02 -2.06
CA TYR A 136 -15.00 5.01 -2.85
C TYR A 136 -15.49 3.56 -2.97
N ASP A 137 -16.69 3.33 -2.47
CA ASP A 137 -17.31 2.02 -2.34
C ASP A 137 -18.38 1.87 -3.41
N ASN A 138 -18.22 0.89 -4.30
CA ASN A 138 -19.15 0.62 -5.38
C ASN A 138 -19.54 -0.87 -5.42
N ARG A 139 -20.16 -1.34 -4.31
CA ARG A 139 -20.74 -2.69 -4.21
C ARG A 139 -21.69 -3.04 -5.35
N GLU A 140 -22.36 -2.08 -5.99
CA GLU A 140 -23.28 -2.37 -7.12
C GLU A 140 -22.52 -2.88 -8.35
N GLU A 141 -21.27 -2.46 -8.53
CA GLU A 141 -20.40 -2.84 -9.64
C GLU A 141 -19.25 -3.75 -9.19
N ASN A 142 -19.34 -4.32 -7.99
CA ASN A 142 -18.36 -5.25 -7.41
C ASN A 142 -16.92 -4.69 -7.38
N TYR A 143 -16.75 -3.45 -6.93
CA TYR A 143 -15.42 -2.91 -6.65
C TYR A 143 -15.44 -1.83 -5.58
N TRP A 144 -14.25 -1.56 -5.04
CA TRP A 144 -13.98 -0.35 -4.28
C TRP A 144 -12.59 0.17 -4.60
N THR A 145 -12.35 1.43 -4.25
CA THR A 145 -11.06 2.09 -4.47
C THR A 145 -10.59 2.79 -3.21
N ALA A 146 -9.28 2.76 -3.01
CA ALA A 146 -8.59 3.42 -1.90
C ALA A 146 -7.67 4.51 -2.44
N GLU A 147 -7.66 5.66 -1.77
CA GLU A 147 -6.64 6.69 -1.95
C GLU A 147 -5.98 7.03 -0.62
N MET A 148 -4.66 7.20 -0.64
CA MET A 148 -3.86 7.62 0.49
C MET A 148 -2.92 8.76 0.08
N ALA A 149 -2.77 9.75 0.95
CA ALA A 149 -1.68 10.72 0.93
C ALA A 149 -0.89 10.58 2.23
N VAL A 150 0.29 9.99 2.14
CA VAL A 150 1.24 9.77 3.22
C VAL A 150 2.20 10.96 3.26
N PRO A 151 2.19 11.79 4.31
CA PRO A 151 3.09 12.93 4.40
C PRO A 151 4.54 12.50 4.32
N MET A 152 5.37 13.23 3.56
CA MET A 152 6.78 12.94 3.42
C MET A 152 7.51 12.91 4.78
N SER A 153 7.00 13.66 5.77
CA SER A 153 7.50 13.65 7.16
C SER A 153 7.38 12.29 7.89
N GLU A 154 6.67 11.31 7.33
CA GLU A 154 6.60 9.96 7.89
C GLU A 154 7.82 9.09 7.51
N PHE A 155 8.56 9.46 6.46
CA PHE A 155 9.77 8.76 5.99
C PHE A 155 11.02 9.39 6.61
N VAL A 156 11.27 9.05 7.86
CA VAL A 156 12.26 9.73 8.72
C VAL A 156 13.69 9.21 8.57
N THR A 157 13.90 8.04 7.95
CA THR A 157 15.24 7.49 7.72
C THR A 157 15.76 7.81 6.31
N ALA A 158 14.87 8.24 5.42
CA ALA A 158 15.18 8.65 4.06
C ALA A 158 16.40 9.59 3.97
N PRO A 159 17.38 9.30 3.09
CA PRO A 159 18.56 10.15 2.93
C PRO A 159 18.23 11.55 2.39
N ASN A 160 17.15 11.66 1.60
CA ASN A 160 16.57 12.90 1.14
C ASN A 160 15.07 12.91 1.47
N ASN A 161 14.58 13.99 2.06
CA ASN A 161 13.17 14.17 2.39
C ASN A 161 12.74 15.65 2.17
N PRO A 162 11.91 15.96 1.15
CA PRO A 162 11.30 15.02 0.20
C PRO A 162 12.35 14.35 -0.72
N PRO A 163 11.99 13.22 -1.35
CA PRO A 163 12.84 12.55 -2.34
C PRO A 163 13.23 13.49 -3.49
N GLN A 164 14.39 13.21 -4.09
CA GLN A 164 14.85 13.83 -5.32
C GLN A 164 14.68 12.87 -6.49
N PRO A 165 14.50 13.35 -7.73
CA PRO A 165 14.49 12.50 -8.90
C PRO A 165 15.77 11.64 -8.97
N GLY A 166 15.61 10.32 -9.07
CA GLY A 166 16.67 9.32 -9.03
C GLY A 166 16.83 8.61 -7.68
N ASP A 167 16.24 9.13 -6.60
CA ASP A 167 16.22 8.45 -5.32
C ASP A 167 15.45 7.13 -5.41
N LYS A 168 15.86 6.17 -4.59
CA LYS A 168 15.35 4.81 -4.60
C LYS A 168 15.04 4.34 -3.19
N TRP A 169 13.81 3.92 -2.99
CA TRP A 169 13.35 3.23 -1.79
C TRP A 169 13.00 1.78 -2.14
N ARG A 170 12.82 0.95 -1.12
CA ARG A 170 12.25 -0.39 -1.30
C ARG A 170 10.77 -0.35 -0.91
N MET A 171 9.95 -1.05 -1.68
CA MET A 171 8.51 -1.03 -1.48
C MET A 171 7.87 -2.36 -1.84
N ASN A 172 6.76 -2.69 -1.19
CA ASN A 172 5.78 -3.60 -1.76
C ASN A 172 4.35 -3.09 -1.51
N LEU A 173 3.41 -3.63 -2.29
CA LEU A 173 2.00 -3.29 -2.25
C LEU A 173 1.23 -4.59 -2.12
N TYR A 174 0.29 -4.65 -1.19
CA TYR A 174 -0.44 -5.89 -0.91
C TYR A 174 -1.95 -5.69 -0.93
N ARG A 175 -2.63 -6.81 -1.08
CA ARG A 175 -4.08 -6.96 -0.94
C ARG A 175 -4.35 -8.27 -0.23
N ILE A 176 -5.12 -8.20 0.84
CA ILE A 176 -5.79 -9.35 1.44
C ILE A 176 -7.28 -9.24 1.10
N ASP A 177 -7.79 -10.28 0.45
CA ASP A 177 -9.20 -10.43 0.12
C ASP A 177 -9.80 -11.58 0.94
N ARG A 178 -11.02 -11.38 1.46
CA ARG A 178 -11.72 -12.31 2.37
C ARG A 178 -13.12 -12.63 1.83
N PRO A 179 -13.24 -13.47 0.79
CA PRO A 179 -14.52 -13.79 0.19
C PRO A 179 -15.43 -14.60 1.13
N GLU A 180 -16.74 -14.60 0.88
CA GLU A 180 -17.74 -15.25 1.76
C GLU A 180 -17.50 -16.76 1.96
N ASP A 181 -16.91 -17.43 0.97
CA ASP A 181 -16.63 -18.87 1.00
C ASP A 181 -15.34 -19.24 1.76
N GLY A 182 -14.60 -18.25 2.28
CA GLY A 182 -13.35 -18.42 3.02
C GLY A 182 -12.14 -18.76 2.15
N SER A 183 -12.22 -18.59 0.83
CA SER A 183 -11.10 -18.77 -0.10
C SER A 183 -10.15 -17.55 -0.16
N ASP A 184 -9.62 -17.17 0.99
CA ASP A 184 -8.80 -15.96 1.15
C ASP A 184 -7.68 -15.82 0.12
N GLU A 185 -7.60 -14.66 -0.54
CA GLU A 185 -6.55 -14.35 -1.51
C GLU A 185 -5.53 -13.37 -0.93
N HIS A 186 -4.25 -13.67 -1.11
CA HIS A 186 -3.15 -12.82 -0.70
C HIS A 186 -2.36 -12.42 -1.94
N SER A 187 -2.43 -11.15 -2.31
CA SER A 187 -1.81 -10.62 -3.52
C SER A 187 -0.76 -9.58 -3.19
N ALA A 188 0.27 -9.52 -4.03
CA ALA A 188 1.41 -8.60 -3.91
C ALA A 188 1.75 -8.00 -5.27
N TRP A 189 2.36 -6.81 -5.28
CA TRP A 189 3.02 -6.30 -6.48
C TRP A 189 4.25 -7.15 -6.81
N GLN A 190 5.12 -7.40 -5.82
CA GLN A 190 6.23 -8.33 -5.95
C GLN A 190 5.99 -9.56 -5.05
N PRO A 191 5.76 -10.77 -5.61
CA PRO A 191 5.53 -12.00 -4.84
C PRO A 191 6.63 -12.29 -3.81
N THR A 192 6.23 -12.66 -2.60
CA THR A 192 7.16 -12.98 -1.51
C THR A 192 7.59 -14.46 -1.50
N GLY A 193 6.82 -15.32 -2.18
CA GLY A 193 7.03 -16.77 -2.30
C GLY A 193 6.29 -17.60 -1.27
N GLU A 194 5.56 -16.97 -0.35
CA GLU A 194 4.75 -17.61 0.70
C GLU A 194 3.71 -16.62 1.25
N ILE A 195 2.78 -17.08 2.10
CA ILE A 195 1.81 -16.19 2.76
C ILE A 195 2.51 -15.50 3.96
N GLN A 196 3.39 -14.57 3.63
CA GLN A 196 4.14 -13.72 4.57
C GLN A 196 4.58 -12.44 3.86
N PHE A 197 4.14 -11.29 4.35
CA PHE A 197 4.43 -9.98 3.76
C PHE A 197 5.63 -9.25 4.38
N HIS A 198 5.99 -9.57 5.63
CA HIS A 198 7.14 -8.97 6.34
C HIS A 198 8.50 -9.53 5.86
N LYS A 199 8.74 -9.50 4.54
CA LYS A 199 9.97 -9.93 3.87
C LYS A 199 10.62 -8.77 3.11
N PRO A 200 11.28 -7.83 3.80
CA PRO A 200 11.83 -6.63 3.17
C PRO A 200 12.89 -6.93 2.08
N GLU A 201 13.54 -8.10 2.13
CA GLU A 201 14.43 -8.58 1.06
C GLU A 201 13.68 -8.91 -0.24
N LYS A 202 12.36 -9.12 -0.17
CA LYS A 202 11.46 -9.36 -1.30
C LYS A 202 10.79 -8.10 -1.84
N PHE A 203 10.96 -6.94 -1.20
CA PHE A 203 10.43 -5.69 -1.75
C PHE A 203 11.03 -5.35 -3.12
N GLY A 204 10.24 -4.71 -3.97
CA GLY A 204 10.69 -4.10 -5.21
C GLY A 204 11.36 -2.75 -4.99
N THR A 205 11.66 -2.03 -6.06
CA THR A 205 12.24 -0.69 -6.00
C THR A 205 11.21 0.37 -6.39
N LEU A 206 11.05 1.38 -5.54
CA LEU A 206 10.35 2.62 -5.85
C LEU A 206 11.40 3.66 -6.29
N GLU A 207 11.43 4.03 -7.57
CA GLU A 207 12.33 5.04 -8.11
C GLU A 207 11.56 6.35 -8.35
N PHE A 208 11.99 7.43 -7.70
CA PHE A 208 11.36 8.75 -7.86
C PHE A 208 11.81 9.40 -9.17
N THR A 209 10.87 9.91 -9.96
CA THR A 209 11.13 10.51 -11.29
C THR A 209 10.39 11.82 -11.51
#